data_AF-A0A0B7NFD0-F1
#
_entry.id   AF-A0A0B7NFD0-F1
#
_cell.length_a   1.000
_cell.length_b   1.000
_cell.length_c   1.000
_cell.angle_alpha   90.00
_cell.angle_beta   90.00
_cell.angle_gamma   90.00
#
_symmetry.space_group_name_H-M   'P 1'
#
loop_
_entity.id
_entity.type
_entity.pdbx_description
1 polymer ?
#
loop_
_entity_poly.entity_id
_entity_poly.type
_entity_poly.pdbx_seq_one_letter_code
_entity_poly.pdbx_strand_id
1 'polypeptide(L)'
;MLLTNNVRANIIESFKGPEFDKRELENVVKLVKNMKTSNRGLKMALNQLKLITTKDWDTTTSTSILKFILKKHLEEAHLFENPLINSFSECDYVVKFWGPLVEKAFKNTSIIPHWGDTLPGSLLTLGIKMKMDLRLIAIDKNHCEDHGYGEVAKQCSIPKYFKDKRKAVIACKALLNSIIASNAVDQEKESVFIPYLIVMGFEMHLCVVQLKSNHFYITQKVKSIAFPSRLADLGKESIELANGLLDLVAMCEAIKKQSCRGKKRKSMDDCIGSTPVKQRRYGTSKTVWDNVDEHELEDEVSDDEVDDDDEDDDDDEDDDADNDDLDDDDASDNDDLHDEEVNDENDKEDNDDEGDNV
;
A
#
# COMPACT_ATOMS: atom_id res chain seq x y z
N MET A 1 9.32 11.17 -31.22
CA MET A 1 9.09 12.56 -30.75
C MET A 1 9.86 12.70 -29.45
N LEU A 2 11.06 13.29 -29.48
CA LEU A 2 11.92 13.40 -28.30
C LEU A 2 11.36 14.50 -27.39
N LEU A 3 10.70 14.11 -26.29
CA LEU A 3 10.27 15.05 -25.26
C LEU A 3 11.51 15.72 -24.65
N THR A 4 11.57 17.04 -24.68
CA THR A 4 12.67 17.81 -24.11
C THR A 4 12.73 17.64 -22.59
N ASN A 5 13.95 17.59 -22.04
CA ASN A 5 14.21 17.38 -20.61
C ASN A 5 13.44 18.32 -19.65
N ASN A 6 12.93 19.44 -20.15
CA ASN A 6 12.11 20.39 -19.39
C ASN A 6 10.75 19.84 -18.90
N VAL A 7 10.15 18.87 -19.59
CA VAL A 7 8.83 18.34 -19.18
C VAL A 7 8.95 17.40 -17.97
N ARG A 8 10.11 16.75 -17.77
CA ARG A 8 10.35 15.86 -16.61
C ARG A 8 10.47 16.61 -15.29
N ALA A 9 10.92 17.87 -15.29
CA ALA A 9 11.19 18.64 -14.08
C ALA A 9 9.91 19.15 -13.39
N ASN A 10 8.93 19.66 -14.15
CA ASN A 10 7.76 20.35 -13.57
C ASN A 10 6.83 19.46 -12.72
N ILE A 11 6.80 18.14 -12.95
CA ILE A 11 5.85 17.24 -12.26
C ILE A 11 6.39 16.86 -10.88
N ILE A 12 7.68 16.52 -10.81
CA ILE A 12 8.37 16.24 -9.54
C ILE A 12 8.43 17.51 -8.69
N GLU A 13 8.66 18.67 -9.30
CA GLU A 13 8.67 19.95 -8.57
C GLU A 13 7.28 20.34 -8.02
N SER A 14 6.20 19.98 -8.72
CA SER A 14 4.84 20.25 -8.26
C SER A 14 4.38 19.36 -7.10
N PHE A 15 5.01 18.18 -6.94
CA PHE A 15 4.69 17.22 -5.89
C PHE A 15 5.89 17.00 -4.98
N LYS A 16 6.34 18.06 -4.32
CA LYS A 16 7.11 17.89 -3.08
C LYS A 16 6.11 17.41 -2.03
N GLY A 17 6.12 16.10 -1.76
CA GLY A 17 5.45 15.55 -0.59
C GLY A 17 5.97 16.22 0.69
N PRO A 18 5.30 16.01 1.83
CA PRO A 18 5.83 16.48 3.10
C PRO A 18 7.25 15.96 3.27
N GLU A 19 8.23 16.87 3.28
CA GLU A 19 9.61 16.49 3.59
C GLU A 19 9.71 16.45 5.11
N PHE A 20 9.96 15.24 5.63
CA PHE A 20 10.19 15.04 7.04
C PHE A 20 11.31 15.96 7.56
N ASP A 21 11.03 16.85 8.53
CA ASP A 21 12.05 17.79 9.03
C ASP A 21 13.19 17.01 9.70
N LYS A 22 14.34 17.04 9.02
CA LYS A 22 15.54 16.30 9.39
C LYS A 22 16.01 16.66 10.80
N ARG A 23 15.65 17.81 11.37
CA ARG A 23 16.23 18.29 12.64
C ARG A 23 15.94 17.40 13.84
N GLU A 24 14.75 16.81 13.95
CA GLU A 24 14.43 15.92 15.08
C GLU A 24 15.07 14.54 14.92
N LEU A 25 15.16 14.03 13.68
CA LEU A 25 15.84 12.77 13.38
C LEU A 25 17.34 12.90 13.17
N GLU A 26 17.89 14.10 13.04
CA GLU A 26 19.30 14.34 12.77
C GLU A 26 20.18 13.64 13.80
N ASN A 27 19.74 13.63 15.06
CA ASN A 27 20.42 12.92 16.14
C ASN A 27 20.35 11.41 15.93
N VAL A 28 19.19 10.85 15.59
CA VAL A 28 19.02 9.41 15.29
C VAL A 28 19.88 9.02 14.09
N VAL A 29 19.86 9.82 13.02
CA VAL A 29 20.61 9.60 11.78
C VAL A 29 22.11 9.71 12.03
N LYS A 30 22.56 10.71 12.80
CA LYS A 30 23.97 10.84 13.23
C LYS A 30 24.38 9.63 14.05
N LEU A 31 23.54 9.14 14.96
CA LEU A 31 23.84 7.95 15.77
C LEU A 31 23.91 6.69 14.91
N VAL A 32 23.00 6.51 13.96
CA VAL A 32 23.01 5.39 13.01
C VAL A 32 24.25 5.45 12.10
N LYS A 33 24.65 6.64 11.64
CA LYS A 33 25.84 6.84 10.79
C LYS A 33 27.18 6.71 11.53
N ASN A 34 27.26 7.23 12.76
CA ASN A 34 28.52 7.35 13.50
C ASN A 34 28.87 6.09 14.28
N MET A 35 27.87 5.30 14.66
CA MET A 35 28.16 4.05 15.33
C MET A 35 28.57 3.04 14.27
N LYS A 36 29.74 2.43 14.48
CA LYS A 36 30.13 1.17 13.83
C LYS A 36 29.13 0.09 14.23
N THR A 37 27.91 0.19 13.70
CA THR A 37 26.88 -0.83 13.50
C THR A 37 26.93 -1.97 14.50
N SER A 38 26.88 -1.62 15.79
CA SER A 38 26.88 -2.59 16.88
C SER A 38 25.48 -2.65 17.47
N ASN A 39 25.11 -3.78 18.06
CA ASN A 39 23.82 -3.93 18.74
C ASN A 39 23.59 -2.85 19.80
N ARG A 40 24.67 -2.36 20.44
CA ARG A 40 24.60 -1.21 21.37
C ARG A 40 24.12 0.05 20.65
N GLY A 41 24.62 0.32 19.45
CA GLY A 41 24.24 1.51 18.70
C GLY A 41 22.81 1.49 18.18
N LEU A 42 22.35 0.35 17.69
CA LEU A 42 20.95 0.18 17.31
C LEU A 42 20.01 0.38 18.50
N LYS A 43 20.35 -0.16 19.68
CA LYS A 43 19.59 0.07 20.93
C LYS A 43 19.56 1.54 21.34
N MET A 44 20.69 2.25 21.22
CA MET A 44 20.74 3.69 21.50
C MET A 44 19.86 4.49 20.53
N ALA A 45 19.93 4.20 19.23
CA ALA A 45 19.08 4.84 18.23
C ALA A 45 17.58 4.58 18.49
N LEU A 46 17.20 3.34 18.82
CA LEU A 46 15.84 3.00 19.23
C LEU A 46 15.37 3.76 20.46
N ASN A 47 16.23 3.94 21.47
CA ASN A 47 15.90 4.72 22.65
C ASN A 47 15.72 6.21 22.32
N GLN A 48 16.52 6.77 21.42
CA GLN A 48 16.33 8.15 20.97
C GLN A 48 15.00 8.34 20.22
N LEU A 49 14.60 7.37 19.38
CA LEU A 49 13.28 7.37 18.74
C LEU A 49 12.10 7.25 19.73
N LYS A 50 12.33 6.84 20.99
CA LYS A 50 11.31 6.88 22.04
C LYS A 50 11.17 8.25 22.70
N LEU A 51 12.20 9.09 22.60
CA LEU A 51 12.21 10.44 23.17
C LEU A 51 11.54 11.48 22.25
N ILE A 52 11.31 11.14 20.98
CA ILE A 52 10.54 11.98 20.07
C ILE A 52 9.07 11.96 20.53
N THR A 53 8.60 13.09 21.04
CA THR A 53 7.24 13.28 21.57
C THR A 53 6.30 13.99 20.60
N THR A 54 6.82 14.49 19.47
CA THR A 54 6.08 15.19 18.44
C THR A 54 4.94 14.31 17.91
N LYS A 55 3.74 14.87 17.88
CA LYS A 55 2.49 14.15 17.59
C LYS A 55 1.95 14.39 16.18
N ASP A 56 2.69 15.09 15.31
CA ASP A 56 2.26 15.21 13.93
C ASP A 56 2.35 13.84 13.23
N TRP A 57 1.53 13.69 12.19
CA TRP A 57 1.35 12.42 11.51
C TRP A 57 2.60 11.97 10.76
N ASP A 58 3.33 12.91 10.13
CA ASP A 58 4.55 12.61 9.36
C ASP A 58 5.66 12.09 10.30
N THR A 59 5.84 12.72 11.47
CA THR A 59 6.80 12.30 12.51
C THR A 59 6.46 10.98 13.14
N THR A 60 5.18 10.78 13.46
CA THR A 60 4.73 9.53 14.05
C THR A 60 4.96 8.36 13.09
N THR A 61 4.62 8.55 11.82
CA THR A 61 4.75 7.54 10.76
C THR A 61 6.21 7.23 10.46
N SER A 62 7.04 8.27 10.25
CA SER A 62 8.48 8.11 10.01
C SER A 62 9.18 7.41 11.18
N THR A 63 8.84 7.81 12.41
CA THR A 63 9.38 7.17 13.62
C THR A 63 8.99 5.69 13.71
N SER A 64 7.75 5.34 13.33
CA SER A 64 7.27 3.95 13.30
C SER A 64 8.04 3.11 12.27
N ILE A 65 8.26 3.65 11.08
CA ILE A 65 9.04 3.03 10.00
C ILE A 65 10.50 2.81 10.45
N LEU A 66 11.15 3.83 11.00
CA LEU A 66 12.52 3.71 11.48
C LEU A 66 12.66 2.72 12.64
N LYS A 67 11.71 2.70 13.57
CA LYS A 67 11.68 1.70 14.65
C LYS A 67 11.59 0.28 14.08
N PHE A 68 10.78 0.06 13.05
CA PHE A 68 10.67 -1.25 12.40
C PHE A 68 12.00 -1.68 11.79
N ILE A 69 12.63 -0.81 11.00
CA ILE A 69 13.91 -1.11 10.35
C ILE A 69 15.00 -1.42 11.37
N LEU A 70 15.17 -0.57 12.38
CA LEU A 70 16.20 -0.77 13.41
C LEU A 70 15.97 -2.06 14.22
N LYS A 71 14.71 -2.41 14.49
CA LYS A 71 14.36 -3.68 15.14
C LYS A 71 14.69 -4.87 14.25
N LYS A 72 14.35 -4.84 12.96
CA LYS A 72 14.71 -5.91 12.02
C LYS A 72 16.21 -6.19 12.05
N HIS A 73 17.05 -5.15 12.02
CA HIS A 73 18.51 -5.32 12.13
C HIS A 73 18.99 -5.80 13.50
N LEU A 74 18.31 -5.42 14.58
CA LEU A 74 18.73 -5.77 15.95
C LEU A 74 18.28 -7.17 16.37
N GLU A 75 17.06 -7.55 15.99
CA GLU A 75 16.35 -8.74 16.49
C GLU A 75 16.35 -9.86 15.45
N GLU A 76 16.38 -9.52 14.16
CA GLU A 76 16.22 -10.46 13.04
C GLU A 76 17.38 -10.33 12.02
N ALA A 77 18.60 -10.05 12.50
CA ALA A 77 19.77 -9.80 11.66
C ALA A 77 20.06 -10.93 10.65
N HIS A 78 19.73 -12.18 11.00
CA HIS A 78 19.88 -13.35 10.16
C HIS A 78 19.07 -13.26 8.84
N LEU A 79 17.99 -12.48 8.80
CA LEU A 79 17.20 -12.22 7.58
C LEU A 79 17.98 -11.49 6.48
N PHE A 80 19.12 -10.91 6.81
CA PHE A 80 19.99 -10.19 5.87
C PHE A 80 21.23 -11.00 5.47
N GLU A 81 21.31 -12.28 5.84
CA GLU A 81 22.41 -13.16 5.44
C GLU A 81 22.18 -13.67 4.00
N ASN A 82 23.23 -13.61 3.16
CA ASN A 82 23.14 -13.98 1.74
C ASN A 82 22.51 -15.35 1.47
N PRO A 83 22.83 -16.44 2.21
CA PRO A 83 22.20 -17.73 1.96
C PRO A 83 20.67 -17.70 2.10
N LEU A 84 20.17 -16.97 3.10
CA LEU A 84 18.74 -16.86 3.38
C LEU A 84 18.03 -15.90 2.42
N ILE A 85 18.69 -14.79 2.04
CA ILE A 85 18.15 -13.87 1.02
C ILE A 85 17.92 -14.62 -0.30
N ASN A 86 18.85 -15.47 -0.71
CA ASN A 86 18.74 -16.22 -1.96
C ASN A 86 17.59 -17.24 -1.94
N SER A 87 17.22 -17.74 -0.76
CA SER A 87 16.10 -18.66 -0.59
C SER A 87 14.74 -17.97 -0.41
N PHE A 88 14.67 -16.64 -0.31
CA PHE A 88 13.40 -15.94 -0.19
C PHE A 88 12.52 -16.15 -1.43
N SER A 89 11.25 -16.45 -1.20
CA SER A 89 10.16 -16.29 -2.15
C SER A 89 9.80 -14.81 -2.32
N GLU A 90 8.90 -14.50 -3.25
CA GLU A 90 8.30 -13.17 -3.34
C GLU A 90 7.50 -12.81 -2.07
N CYS A 91 6.71 -13.76 -1.58
CA CYS A 91 5.91 -13.62 -0.37
C CYS A 91 6.77 -13.30 0.86
N ASP A 92 7.99 -13.86 0.95
CA ASP A 92 8.93 -13.51 2.02
C ASP A 92 9.27 -12.02 2.03
N TYR A 93 9.49 -11.40 0.85
CA TYR A 93 9.75 -9.96 0.76
C TYR A 93 8.56 -9.14 1.24
N VAL A 94 7.34 -9.56 0.89
CA VAL A 94 6.10 -8.92 1.33
C VAL A 94 5.93 -9.05 2.84
N VAL A 95 5.88 -10.27 3.36
CA VAL A 95 5.54 -10.55 4.76
C VAL A 95 6.60 -10.02 5.71
N LYS A 96 7.89 -10.16 5.37
CA LYS A 96 8.98 -9.83 6.29
C LYS A 96 9.41 -8.37 6.23
N PHE A 97 9.21 -7.68 5.10
CA PHE A 97 9.76 -6.33 4.89
C PHE A 97 8.71 -5.32 4.42
N TRP A 98 8.15 -5.49 3.21
CA TRP A 98 7.37 -4.44 2.56
C TRP A 98 5.96 -4.27 3.11
N GLY A 99 5.24 -5.37 3.32
CA GLY A 99 3.91 -5.39 3.91
C GLY A 99 3.85 -4.61 5.22
N PRO A 100 4.63 -4.99 6.25
CA PRO A 100 4.64 -4.28 7.52
C PRO A 100 5.02 -2.79 7.42
N LEU A 101 5.85 -2.40 6.45
CA LEU A 101 6.27 -1.02 6.24
C LEU A 101 5.16 -0.18 5.60
N VAL A 102 4.54 -0.68 4.54
CA VAL A 102 3.43 -0.01 3.86
C VAL A 102 2.25 0.10 4.82
N GLU A 103 1.92 -0.96 5.57
CA GLU A 103 0.89 -0.92 6.63
C GLU A 103 1.16 0.17 7.67
N LYS A 104 2.41 0.32 8.12
CA LYS A 104 2.80 1.39 9.05
C LYS A 104 2.63 2.78 8.44
N ALA A 105 2.92 2.94 7.15
CA ALA A 105 2.74 4.20 6.44
C ALA A 105 1.25 4.60 6.36
N PHE A 106 0.36 3.63 6.16
CA PHE A 106 -1.06 3.86 5.97
C PHE A 106 -1.91 3.76 7.24
N LYS A 107 -1.36 3.32 8.38
CA LYS A 107 -2.06 3.01 9.64
C LYS A 107 -3.08 4.05 10.11
N ASN A 108 -2.81 5.34 9.94
CA ASN A 108 -3.67 6.43 10.41
C ASN A 108 -4.36 7.17 9.26
N THR A 109 -4.46 6.51 8.11
CA THR A 109 -5.19 7.01 6.94
C THR A 109 -6.49 6.20 6.80
N SER A 110 -7.34 6.64 5.89
CA SER A 110 -8.52 5.86 5.48
C SER A 110 -8.25 4.87 4.35
N ILE A 111 -6.99 4.77 3.91
CA ILE A 111 -6.55 3.94 2.79
C ILE A 111 -5.85 2.72 3.39
N ILE A 112 -6.30 1.54 2.98
CA ILE A 112 -5.86 0.25 3.50
C ILE A 112 -5.05 -0.44 2.41
N PRO A 113 -3.80 -0.85 2.69
CA PRO A 113 -3.07 -1.76 1.84
C PRO A 113 -3.76 -3.12 1.84
N HIS A 114 -4.08 -3.62 0.65
CA HIS A 114 -4.70 -4.93 0.46
C HIS A 114 -3.75 -5.77 -0.39
N TRP A 115 -3.03 -6.67 0.27
CA TRP A 115 -2.05 -7.56 -0.34
C TRP A 115 -2.68 -8.86 -0.84
N GLY A 116 -2.04 -9.49 -1.82
CA GLY A 116 -2.45 -10.78 -2.38
C GLY A 116 -3.11 -10.64 -3.74
N ASP A 117 -3.73 -11.71 -4.21
CA ASP A 117 -4.14 -11.92 -5.60
C ASP A 117 -5.47 -11.22 -5.95
N THR A 118 -5.49 -9.89 -5.86
CA THR A 118 -6.73 -9.11 -5.79
C THR A 118 -7.13 -8.49 -7.12
N LEU A 119 -8.44 -8.41 -7.40
CA LEU A 119 -8.98 -7.86 -8.65
C LEU A 119 -9.45 -6.40 -8.49
N PRO A 120 -8.83 -5.42 -9.18
CA PRO A 120 -9.27 -4.02 -9.15
C PRO A 120 -10.66 -3.81 -9.77
N GLY A 121 -11.51 -3.03 -9.10
CA GLY A 121 -12.88 -2.77 -9.58
C GLY A 121 -12.93 -2.01 -10.90
N SER A 122 -11.94 -1.14 -11.13
CA SER A 122 -11.77 -0.39 -12.39
C SER A 122 -11.51 -1.31 -13.59
N LEU A 123 -10.84 -2.44 -13.40
CA LEU A 123 -10.56 -3.43 -14.43
C LEU A 123 -11.74 -4.37 -14.66
N LEU A 124 -12.41 -4.79 -13.59
CA LEU A 124 -13.62 -5.61 -13.66
C LEU A 124 -14.72 -4.92 -14.47
N THR A 125 -14.87 -3.60 -14.31
CA THR A 125 -15.83 -2.78 -15.09
C THR A 125 -15.53 -2.80 -16.60
N LEU A 126 -14.28 -3.06 -16.98
CA LEU A 126 -13.83 -3.21 -18.37
C LEU A 126 -13.84 -4.66 -18.86
N GLY A 127 -14.28 -5.61 -18.03
CA GLY A 127 -14.25 -7.05 -18.33
C GLY A 127 -12.84 -7.66 -18.27
N ILE A 128 -11.88 -6.99 -17.64
CA ILE A 128 -10.48 -7.44 -17.54
C ILE A 128 -10.29 -8.13 -16.18
N LYS A 129 -9.94 -9.42 -16.19
CA LYS A 129 -9.60 -10.22 -15.00
C LYS A 129 -8.09 -10.23 -14.78
N MET A 130 -7.52 -9.09 -14.39
CA MET A 130 -6.10 -8.97 -14.08
C MET A 130 -5.93 -8.72 -12.59
N LYS A 131 -5.26 -9.66 -11.91
CA LYS A 131 -4.95 -9.58 -10.47
C LYS A 131 -3.80 -8.59 -10.23
N MET A 132 -3.69 -8.05 -9.02
CA MET A 132 -2.61 -7.15 -8.58
C MET A 132 -2.16 -7.58 -7.19
N ASP A 133 -0.86 -7.64 -6.92
CA ASP A 133 -0.31 -8.12 -5.64
C ASP A 133 -0.58 -7.15 -4.48
N LEU A 134 -0.73 -5.86 -4.81
CA LEU A 134 -1.10 -4.81 -3.87
C LEU A 134 -2.15 -3.88 -4.48
N ARG A 135 -3.20 -3.62 -3.71
CA ARG A 135 -4.16 -2.52 -3.93
C ARG A 135 -4.16 -1.58 -2.74
N LEU A 136 -4.21 -0.28 -2.99
CA LEU A 136 -4.37 0.74 -1.96
C LEU A 136 -5.82 1.22 -1.98
N ILE A 137 -6.63 0.75 -1.04
CA ILE A 137 -8.10 0.86 -1.11
C ILE A 137 -8.62 1.81 -0.03
N ALA A 138 -9.44 2.80 -0.39
CA ALA A 138 -10.22 3.54 0.60
C ALA A 138 -11.59 2.88 0.78
N ILE A 139 -11.99 2.69 2.04
CA ILE A 139 -13.32 2.19 2.39
C ILE A 139 -14.18 3.37 2.85
N ASP A 140 -15.30 3.60 2.17
CA ASP A 140 -16.31 4.60 2.56
C ASP A 140 -17.70 3.98 2.58
N LYS A 141 -18.28 3.87 3.79
CA LYS A 141 -19.63 3.39 4.16
C LYS A 141 -20.08 2.05 3.60
N ASN A 142 -20.00 1.82 2.30
CA ASN A 142 -20.30 0.56 1.58
C ASN A 142 -19.51 0.42 0.25
N HIS A 143 -18.50 1.26 0.01
CA HIS A 143 -17.74 1.26 -1.24
C HIS A 143 -16.25 1.12 -0.98
N CYS A 144 -15.60 0.29 -1.78
CA CYS A 144 -14.15 0.14 -1.84
C CYS A 144 -13.65 0.78 -3.13
N GLU A 145 -12.89 1.87 -3.00
CA GLU A 145 -12.30 2.58 -4.13
C GLU A 145 -10.78 2.38 -4.16
N ASP A 146 -10.23 2.05 -5.32
CA ASP A 146 -8.79 1.94 -5.51
C ASP A 146 -8.15 3.34 -5.63
N HIS A 147 -6.96 3.52 -5.05
CA HIS A 147 -6.17 4.76 -5.07
C HIS A 147 -4.71 4.55 -5.49
N GLY A 148 -4.31 3.31 -5.74
CA GLY A 148 -2.98 2.94 -6.18
C GLY A 148 -2.83 1.43 -6.22
N TYR A 149 -1.76 0.98 -6.85
CA TYR A 149 -1.48 -0.43 -7.04
C TYR A 149 -0.01 -0.75 -6.75
N GLY A 150 0.33 -2.02 -6.61
CA GLY A 150 1.71 -2.47 -6.57
C GLY A 150 1.85 -3.87 -7.13
N GLU A 151 3.05 -4.13 -7.67
CA GLU A 151 3.51 -5.46 -8.05
C GLU A 151 4.79 -5.77 -7.29
N VAL A 152 4.99 -7.04 -6.99
CA VAL A 152 6.16 -7.55 -6.27
C VAL A 152 6.82 -8.62 -7.13
N ALA A 153 8.14 -8.71 -7.04
CA ALA A 153 8.91 -9.81 -7.58
C ALA A 153 10.08 -10.12 -6.66
N LYS A 154 10.48 -11.40 -6.64
CA LYS A 154 11.64 -11.87 -5.89
C LYS A 154 12.95 -11.17 -6.31
N GLN A 155 13.19 -11.05 -7.62
CA GLN A 155 14.47 -10.58 -8.16
C GLN A 155 14.29 -9.64 -9.34
N CYS A 156 15.16 -8.63 -9.43
CA CYS A 156 15.19 -7.67 -10.52
C CYS A 156 15.79 -8.29 -11.79
N SER A 157 14.97 -8.96 -12.60
CA SER A 157 15.27 -9.15 -14.03
C SER A 157 14.63 -8.02 -14.84
N ILE A 158 15.27 -7.64 -15.95
CA ILE A 158 14.76 -6.58 -16.83
C ILE A 158 13.39 -6.99 -17.43
N PRO A 159 13.21 -8.21 -17.97
CA PRO A 159 11.93 -8.64 -18.52
C PRO A 159 10.80 -8.62 -17.48
N LYS A 160 11.03 -9.24 -16.30
CA LYS A 160 10.05 -9.26 -15.20
C LYS A 160 9.68 -7.85 -14.74
N TYR A 161 10.67 -6.96 -14.56
CA TYR A 161 10.42 -5.57 -14.21
C TYR A 161 9.47 -4.88 -15.20
N PHE A 162 9.67 -5.06 -16.51
CA PHE A 162 8.81 -4.43 -17.52
C PHE A 162 7.46 -5.14 -17.69
N LYS A 163 7.37 -6.45 -17.44
CA LYS A 163 6.12 -7.22 -17.39
C LYS A 163 5.22 -6.69 -16.26
N ASP A 164 5.75 -6.63 -15.05
CA ASP A 164 5.02 -6.15 -13.86
C ASP A 164 4.69 -4.66 -13.97
N LYS A 165 5.64 -3.85 -14.44
CA LYS A 165 5.38 -2.43 -14.70
C LYS A 165 4.28 -2.22 -15.73
N ARG A 166 4.22 -3.03 -16.80
CA ARG A 166 3.14 -2.95 -17.80
C ARG A 166 1.79 -3.29 -17.16
N LYS A 167 1.73 -4.35 -16.35
CA LYS A 167 0.55 -4.76 -15.58
C LYS A 167 0.04 -3.63 -14.69
N ALA A 168 0.91 -3.05 -13.87
CA ALA A 168 0.58 -1.91 -13.02
C ALA A 168 0.12 -0.67 -13.82
N VAL A 169 0.77 -0.35 -14.94
CA VAL A 169 0.37 0.79 -15.80
C VAL A 169 -1.03 0.61 -16.39
N ILE A 170 -1.39 -0.61 -16.79
CA ILE A 170 -2.73 -0.92 -17.31
C ILE A 170 -3.78 -0.70 -16.21
N ALA A 171 -3.54 -1.22 -14.99
CA ALA A 171 -4.42 -1.02 -13.84
C ALA A 171 -4.59 0.47 -13.49
N CYS A 172 -3.48 1.20 -13.38
CA CYS A 172 -3.50 2.64 -13.12
C CYS A 172 -4.25 3.43 -14.19
N LYS A 173 -4.06 3.09 -15.47
CA LYS A 173 -4.79 3.75 -16.57
C LYS A 173 -6.29 3.51 -16.49
N ALA A 174 -6.72 2.28 -16.18
CA ALA A 174 -8.13 1.97 -16.00
C ALA A 174 -8.75 2.79 -14.85
N LEU A 175 -8.06 2.86 -13.71
CA LEU A 175 -8.48 3.68 -12.57
C LEU A 175 -8.53 5.17 -12.93
N LEU A 176 -7.48 5.70 -13.57
CA LEU A 176 -7.42 7.08 -14.01
C LEU A 176 -8.60 7.45 -14.92
N ASN A 177 -8.92 6.58 -15.87
CA ASN A 177 -10.07 6.78 -16.76
C ASN A 177 -11.40 6.74 -16.01
N SER A 178 -11.54 5.85 -15.03
CA SER A 178 -12.73 5.81 -14.17
C SER A 178 -12.93 7.10 -13.39
N ILE A 179 -11.84 7.65 -12.81
CA ILE A 179 -11.86 8.92 -12.08
C ILE A 179 -12.22 10.09 -13.00
N ILE A 180 -11.62 10.15 -14.20
CA ILE A 180 -11.90 11.19 -15.20
C ILE A 180 -13.32 11.09 -15.73
N ALA A 181 -13.87 9.90 -15.91
CA ALA A 181 -15.25 9.73 -16.36
C ALA A 181 -16.26 10.10 -15.26
N SER A 182 -15.92 9.83 -14.00
CA SER A 182 -16.80 10.05 -12.85
C SER A 182 -16.80 11.50 -12.36
N ASN A 183 -15.71 12.23 -12.59
CA ASN A 183 -15.54 13.61 -12.17
C ASN A 183 -15.52 14.54 -13.39
N ALA A 184 -16.16 15.70 -13.31
CA ALA A 184 -16.00 16.76 -14.30
C ALA A 184 -14.61 17.44 -14.15
N VAL A 185 -13.54 16.66 -14.23
CA VAL A 185 -12.16 17.16 -14.13
C VAL A 185 -11.86 17.98 -15.38
N ASP A 186 -11.49 19.24 -15.16
CA ASP A 186 -10.91 20.06 -16.21
C ASP A 186 -9.49 19.56 -16.49
N GLN A 187 -9.36 18.71 -17.52
CA GLN A 187 -8.10 18.07 -17.91
C GLN A 187 -7.00 19.08 -18.25
N GLU A 188 -7.36 20.34 -18.55
CA GLU A 188 -6.38 21.39 -18.87
C GLU A 188 -5.80 22.07 -17.61
N LYS A 189 -6.49 21.97 -16.46
CA LYS A 189 -6.10 22.67 -15.23
C LYS A 189 -5.65 21.75 -14.11
N GLU A 190 -6.11 20.50 -14.09
CA GLU A 190 -5.82 19.56 -13.01
C GLU A 190 -4.95 18.41 -13.50
N SER A 191 -3.76 18.26 -12.90
CA SER A 191 -2.92 17.08 -13.13
C SER A 191 -3.47 15.92 -12.28
N VAL A 192 -4.17 15.00 -12.93
CA VAL A 192 -4.60 13.73 -12.30
C VAL A 192 -3.57 12.65 -12.61
N PHE A 193 -3.13 11.97 -11.57
CA PHE A 193 -2.18 10.87 -11.66
C PHE A 193 -2.59 9.73 -10.72
N ILE A 194 -2.09 8.53 -10.96
CA ILE A 194 -2.27 7.35 -10.10
C ILE A 194 -0.88 6.82 -9.73
N PRO A 195 -0.50 6.71 -8.44
CA PRO A 195 0.74 6.10 -8.03
C PRO A 195 0.65 4.58 -8.16
N TYR A 196 1.81 3.98 -8.41
CA TYR A 196 1.99 2.55 -8.23
C TYR A 196 3.40 2.22 -7.76
N LEU A 197 3.54 1.05 -7.16
CA LEU A 197 4.80 0.50 -6.71
C LEU A 197 5.24 -0.65 -7.61
N ILE A 198 6.55 -0.76 -7.84
CA ILE A 198 7.17 -1.99 -8.33
C ILE A 198 8.24 -2.37 -7.33
N VAL A 199 8.08 -3.51 -6.66
CA VAL A 199 8.99 -4.00 -5.63
C VAL A 199 9.77 -5.17 -6.20
N MET A 200 11.10 -5.10 -6.18
CA MET A 200 11.99 -6.14 -6.67
C MET A 200 12.99 -6.49 -5.56
N GLY A 201 12.71 -7.53 -4.77
CA GLY A 201 13.50 -7.89 -3.59
C GLY A 201 13.56 -6.75 -2.57
N PHE A 202 14.77 -6.20 -2.31
CA PHE A 202 14.97 -5.05 -1.41
C PHE A 202 14.88 -3.68 -2.09
N GLU A 203 14.54 -3.59 -3.37
CA GLU A 203 14.34 -2.32 -4.07
C GLU A 203 12.86 -2.06 -4.35
N MET A 204 12.43 -0.81 -4.22
CA MET A 204 11.08 -0.34 -4.53
C MET A 204 11.15 0.88 -5.44
N HIS A 205 10.37 0.85 -6.52
CA HIS A 205 10.18 1.94 -7.44
C HIS A 205 8.80 2.57 -7.25
N LEU A 206 8.77 3.79 -6.73
CA LEU A 206 7.56 4.61 -6.71
C LEU A 206 7.39 5.26 -8.07
N CYS A 207 6.29 4.95 -8.75
CA CYS A 207 5.98 5.43 -10.08
C CYS A 207 4.60 6.06 -10.12
N VAL A 208 4.32 6.80 -11.20
CA VAL A 208 2.99 7.37 -11.45
C VAL A 208 2.57 7.16 -12.90
N VAL A 209 1.26 7.04 -13.13
CA VAL A 209 0.63 7.17 -14.45
C VAL A 209 -0.20 8.44 -14.46
N GLN A 210 -0.07 9.26 -15.50
CA GLN A 210 -0.81 10.52 -15.64
C GLN A 210 -1.28 10.74 -17.07
N LEU A 211 -2.39 11.44 -17.24
CA LEU A 211 -2.87 11.89 -18.55
C LEU A 211 -2.22 13.25 -18.86
N LYS A 212 -1.43 13.34 -19.93
CA LYS A 212 -0.73 14.57 -20.32
C LYS A 212 -1.50 15.43 -21.31
N SER A 213 -2.17 14.78 -22.24
CA SER A 213 -3.08 15.39 -23.20
C SER A 213 -4.11 14.34 -23.58
N ASN A 214 -5.13 14.72 -24.35
CA ASN A 214 -6.20 13.81 -24.73
C ASN A 214 -5.65 12.47 -25.26
N HIS A 215 -6.01 11.39 -24.58
CA HIS A 215 -5.57 10.01 -24.84
C HIS A 215 -4.05 9.73 -24.77
N PHE A 216 -3.23 10.68 -24.32
CA PHE A 216 -1.79 10.51 -24.19
C PHE A 216 -1.40 10.38 -22.72
N TYR A 217 -1.07 9.16 -22.33
CA TYR A 217 -0.66 8.82 -20.97
C TYR A 217 0.84 8.71 -20.92
N ILE A 218 1.44 9.18 -19.81
CA ILE A 218 2.84 8.93 -19.53
C ILE A 218 2.96 8.23 -18.18
N THR A 219 3.97 7.38 -18.09
CA THR A 219 4.40 6.84 -16.80
C THR A 219 5.80 7.31 -16.47
N GLN A 220 6.03 7.62 -15.20
CA GLN A 220 7.30 8.16 -14.71
C GLN A 220 7.67 7.47 -13.42
N LYS A 221 8.95 7.07 -13.31
CA LYS A 221 9.55 6.71 -12.02
C LYS A 221 9.81 8.00 -11.24
N VAL A 222 9.17 8.13 -10.09
CA VAL A 222 9.31 9.29 -9.19
C VAL A 222 10.52 9.10 -8.29
N LYS A 223 10.66 7.91 -7.69
CA LYS A 223 11.73 7.60 -6.75
C LYS A 223 12.15 6.13 -6.82
N SER A 224 13.44 5.87 -6.66
CA SER A 224 13.99 4.55 -6.32
C SER A 224 14.33 4.55 -4.83
N ILE A 225 13.87 3.53 -4.12
CA ILE A 225 13.96 3.40 -2.67
C ILE A 225 14.51 2.02 -2.37
N ALA A 226 15.58 1.94 -1.59
CA ALA A 226 16.10 0.67 -1.10
C ALA A 226 15.63 0.43 0.34
N PHE A 227 15.29 -0.82 0.65
CA PHE A 227 15.27 -1.28 2.02
C PHE A 227 16.72 -1.42 2.48
N PRO A 228 17.12 -0.82 3.62
CA PRO A 228 18.48 -0.91 4.12
C PRO A 228 18.76 -2.35 4.55
N SER A 229 19.33 -3.15 3.66
CA SER A 229 19.67 -4.55 3.93
C SER A 229 21.03 -4.68 4.63
N ARG A 230 21.84 -3.62 4.64
CA ARG A 230 23.15 -3.58 5.30
C ARG A 230 23.17 -2.50 6.37
N LEU A 231 23.93 -2.77 7.42
CA LEU A 231 24.04 -1.84 8.54
C LEU A 231 24.66 -0.48 8.14
N ALA A 232 25.54 -0.46 7.13
CA ALA A 232 26.14 0.77 6.62
C ALA A 232 25.12 1.71 5.96
N ASP A 233 24.04 1.15 5.43
CA ASP A 233 23.06 1.87 4.62
C ASP A 233 21.88 2.41 5.46
N LEU A 234 21.70 1.86 6.68
CA LEU A 234 20.66 2.24 7.65
C LEU A 234 20.49 3.76 7.83
N GLY A 235 21.57 4.54 7.81
CA GLY A 235 21.49 5.97 8.07
C GLY A 235 20.73 6.74 6.99
N LYS A 236 21.10 6.53 5.72
CA LYS A 236 20.56 7.28 4.58
C LYS A 236 19.30 6.61 4.04
N GLU A 237 19.36 5.31 3.77
CA GLU A 237 18.29 4.58 3.10
C GLU A 237 17.03 4.50 3.97
N SER A 238 17.14 4.39 5.30
CA SER A 238 15.95 4.38 6.16
C SER A 238 15.14 5.69 6.08
N ILE A 239 15.82 6.83 5.93
CA ILE A 239 15.16 8.15 5.77
C ILE A 239 14.53 8.24 4.38
N GLU A 240 15.27 7.83 3.34
CA GLU A 240 14.78 7.85 1.97
C GLU A 240 13.55 6.95 1.81
N LEU A 241 13.55 5.80 2.50
CA LEU A 241 12.41 4.89 2.58
C LEU A 241 11.22 5.51 3.32
N ALA A 242 11.43 6.10 4.51
CA ALA A 242 10.36 6.78 5.22
C ALA A 242 9.72 7.89 4.38
N ASN A 243 10.53 8.77 3.78
CA ASN A 243 10.05 9.83 2.91
C ASN A 243 9.35 9.29 1.66
N GLY A 244 9.88 8.22 1.06
CA GLY A 244 9.26 7.59 -0.10
C GLY A 244 7.88 6.99 0.18
N LEU A 245 7.69 6.41 1.37
CA LEU A 245 6.38 5.92 1.81
C LEU A 245 5.42 7.06 2.17
N LEU A 246 5.90 8.17 2.76
CA LEU A 246 5.10 9.37 2.96
C LEU A 246 4.65 9.99 1.64
N ASP A 247 5.53 10.05 0.64
CA ASP A 247 5.19 10.51 -0.71
C ASP A 247 4.07 9.67 -1.32
N LEU A 248 4.15 8.33 -1.19
CA LEU A 248 3.10 7.42 -1.64
C LEU A 248 1.76 7.70 -0.95
N VAL A 249 1.75 7.85 0.38
CA VAL A 249 0.52 8.17 1.12
C VAL A 249 -0.07 9.50 0.67
N ALA A 250 0.75 10.55 0.54
CA ALA A 250 0.32 11.86 0.09
C ALA A 250 -0.28 11.82 -1.33
N MET A 251 0.30 11.02 -2.22
CA MET A 251 -0.21 10.78 -3.58
C MET A 251 -1.59 10.11 -3.54
N CYS A 252 -1.76 9.05 -2.75
CA CYS A 252 -3.05 8.36 -2.63
C CYS A 252 -4.14 9.23 -2.01
N GLU A 253 -3.82 10.01 -0.97
CA GLU A 253 -4.75 10.96 -0.35
C GLU A 253 -5.15 12.09 -1.31
N ALA A 254 -4.24 12.55 -2.18
CA ALA A 254 -4.56 13.51 -3.23
C ALA A 254 -5.61 12.95 -4.22
N ILE A 255 -5.47 11.68 -4.62
CA ILE A 255 -6.43 11.01 -5.50
C ILE A 255 -7.77 10.84 -4.80
N LYS A 256 -7.77 10.43 -3.54
CA LYS A 256 -9.00 10.32 -2.76
C LYS A 256 -9.77 11.65 -2.74
N LYS A 257 -9.07 12.75 -2.48
CA LYS A 257 -9.67 14.10 -2.51
C LYS A 257 -10.23 14.44 -3.89
N GLN A 258 -9.56 14.06 -4.98
CA GLN A 258 -10.03 14.28 -6.35
C GLN A 258 -11.27 13.42 -6.68
N SER A 259 -11.28 12.14 -6.30
CA SER A 259 -12.41 11.22 -6.50
C SER A 259 -13.71 11.69 -5.81
N CYS A 260 -13.60 12.39 -4.68
CA CYS A 260 -14.77 12.89 -3.96
C CYS A 260 -15.36 14.20 -4.53
N ARG A 261 -14.66 14.93 -5.42
CA ARG A 261 -15.12 16.25 -5.89
C ARG A 261 -16.40 16.19 -6.73
N GLY A 262 -16.56 15.18 -7.59
CA GLY A 262 -17.73 15.06 -8.48
C GLY A 262 -19.03 14.69 -7.78
N LYS A 263 -18.95 13.93 -6.68
CA LYS A 263 -20.13 13.43 -5.95
C LYS A 263 -20.97 14.54 -5.32
N LYS A 264 -20.37 15.66 -4.90
CA LYS A 264 -21.10 16.77 -4.26
C LYS A 264 -21.98 17.58 -5.21
N ARG A 265 -21.74 17.55 -6.53
CA ARG A 265 -22.50 18.35 -7.50
C ARG A 265 -23.73 17.63 -8.07
N LYS A 266 -23.68 16.30 -8.20
CA LYS A 266 -24.79 15.52 -8.78
C LYS A 266 -26.11 15.61 -8.00
N SER A 267 -26.06 15.90 -6.70
CA SER A 267 -27.28 16.05 -5.88
C SER A 267 -28.23 17.18 -6.34
N MET A 268 -27.77 18.16 -7.13
CA MET A 268 -28.67 19.16 -7.75
C MET A 268 -28.94 18.90 -9.23
N ASP A 269 -27.97 18.38 -9.98
CA ASP A 269 -28.12 18.15 -11.42
C ASP A 269 -28.93 16.88 -11.75
N ASP A 270 -29.04 15.91 -10.83
CA ASP A 270 -29.90 14.73 -11.02
C ASP A 270 -31.40 15.07 -11.06
N CYS A 271 -31.79 16.30 -10.69
CA CYS A 271 -33.15 16.82 -10.88
C CYS A 271 -33.44 17.29 -12.32
N ILE A 272 -32.41 17.45 -13.16
CA ILE A 272 -32.55 17.96 -14.54
C ILE A 272 -32.02 16.89 -15.49
N GLY A 273 -32.93 16.01 -15.93
CA GLY A 273 -32.66 14.79 -16.71
C GLY A 273 -31.47 14.90 -17.67
N SER A 274 -30.36 14.26 -17.29
CA SER A 274 -29.16 14.21 -18.11
C SER A 274 -29.31 13.18 -19.22
N THR A 275 -28.95 13.58 -20.44
CA THR A 275 -29.01 12.74 -21.64
C THR A 275 -27.89 11.70 -21.60
N PRO A 276 -28.14 10.45 -22.06
CA PRO A 276 -27.15 9.38 -21.99
C PRO A 276 -25.94 9.70 -22.86
N VAL A 277 -24.76 9.77 -22.24
CA VAL A 277 -23.47 9.95 -22.91
C VAL A 277 -23.16 8.66 -23.67
N LYS A 278 -23.10 8.74 -25.00
CA LYS A 278 -22.74 7.60 -25.87
C LYS A 278 -21.29 7.15 -25.57
N GLN A 279 -21.14 5.91 -25.11
CA GLN A 279 -19.85 5.23 -24.99
C GLN A 279 -19.13 5.26 -26.35
N ARG A 280 -17.98 5.94 -26.43
CA ARG A 280 -17.11 5.93 -27.62
C ARG A 280 -16.23 4.68 -27.62
N ARG A 281 -15.98 4.13 -28.81
CA ARG A 281 -15.14 2.95 -29.03
C ARG A 281 -13.72 3.18 -28.51
N TYR A 282 -13.19 2.21 -27.78
CA TYR A 282 -11.83 2.21 -27.24
C TYR A 282 -10.80 2.12 -28.39
N GLY A 283 -9.82 3.02 -28.40
CA GLY A 283 -8.68 2.97 -29.31
C GLY A 283 -7.58 2.04 -28.79
N THR A 284 -6.84 1.38 -29.70
CA THR A 284 -5.64 0.63 -29.37
C THR A 284 -4.56 1.56 -28.81
N SER A 285 -3.96 1.22 -27.67
CA SER A 285 -2.89 2.01 -27.06
C SER A 285 -1.55 1.29 -27.25
N LYS A 286 -0.58 1.95 -27.90
CA LYS A 286 0.80 1.46 -27.98
C LYS A 286 1.56 1.94 -26.74
N THR A 287 2.17 1.03 -26.00
CA THR A 287 3.12 1.35 -24.94
C THR A 287 4.51 1.49 -25.54
N VAL A 288 5.23 2.56 -25.19
CA VAL A 288 6.61 2.81 -25.65
C VAL A 288 7.46 3.06 -24.41
N TRP A 289 8.56 2.32 -24.28
CA TRP A 289 9.54 2.49 -23.21
C TRP A 289 10.76 3.24 -23.75
N ASP A 290 11.19 4.30 -23.07
CA ASP A 290 12.40 5.02 -23.45
C ASP A 290 13.63 4.13 -23.16
N ASN A 291 14.51 3.94 -24.16
CA ASN A 291 15.82 3.29 -24.03
C ASN A 291 15.80 1.79 -23.66
N VAL A 292 14.77 1.06 -24.05
CA VAL A 292 14.74 -0.42 -23.96
C VAL A 292 14.67 -0.94 -25.38
N ASP A 293 15.60 -1.81 -25.76
CA ASP A 293 15.53 -2.49 -27.05
C ASP A 293 14.32 -3.43 -27.02
N GLU A 294 13.44 -3.39 -28.03
CA GLU A 294 12.24 -4.24 -28.07
C GLU A 294 12.63 -5.73 -28.01
N HIS A 295 13.82 -6.08 -28.51
CA HIS A 295 14.37 -7.44 -28.44
C HIS A 295 14.69 -7.90 -27.01
N GLU A 296 15.04 -7.00 -26.08
CA GLU A 296 15.27 -7.36 -24.67
C GLU A 296 13.97 -7.72 -23.93
N LEU A 297 12.80 -7.49 -24.54
CA LEU A 297 11.49 -7.78 -23.97
C LEU A 297 10.85 -9.07 -24.53
N GLU A 298 11.44 -9.68 -25.56
CA GLU A 298 10.87 -10.84 -26.27
C GLU A 298 11.39 -12.20 -25.77
N ASP A 299 12.40 -12.23 -24.90
CA ASP A 299 13.18 -13.44 -24.58
C ASP A 299 12.68 -14.32 -23.40
N GLU A 300 11.46 -14.14 -22.89
CA GLU A 300 10.91 -15.01 -21.83
C GLU A 300 9.54 -15.61 -22.21
N VAL A 301 9.48 -16.37 -23.31
CA VAL A 301 8.37 -17.31 -23.61
C VAL A 301 8.77 -18.75 -23.24
N SER A 302 9.51 -18.93 -22.17
CA SER A 302 9.57 -20.23 -21.47
C SER A 302 8.91 -20.07 -20.11
N ASP A 303 7.58 -19.89 -20.12
CA ASP A 303 6.71 -20.15 -18.97
C ASP A 303 6.69 -21.68 -18.71
N ASP A 304 7.86 -22.27 -18.46
CA ASP A 304 8.01 -23.59 -17.83
C ASP A 304 8.19 -23.41 -16.30
N GLU A 305 7.59 -22.35 -15.73
CA GLU A 305 7.20 -22.42 -14.32
C GLU A 305 5.94 -23.27 -14.29
N VAL A 306 6.19 -24.58 -14.15
CA VAL A 306 5.19 -25.56 -13.76
C VAL A 306 4.63 -25.05 -12.43
N ASP A 307 3.45 -24.44 -12.47
CA ASP A 307 2.59 -24.25 -11.30
C ASP A 307 2.22 -25.67 -10.81
N ASP A 308 3.10 -26.30 -10.05
CA ASP A 308 2.87 -27.56 -9.32
C ASP A 308 1.93 -27.34 -8.10
N ASP A 309 0.84 -26.58 -8.27
CA ASP A 309 -0.19 -26.33 -7.26
C ASP A 309 -1.58 -26.88 -7.68
N ASP A 310 -1.63 -27.80 -8.66
CA ASP A 310 -2.82 -28.60 -9.01
C ASP A 310 -2.69 -30.05 -8.49
N GLU A 311 -2.35 -30.23 -7.20
CA GLU A 311 -2.60 -31.50 -6.49
C GLU A 311 -3.91 -31.39 -5.67
N ASP A 312 -4.95 -32.06 -6.19
CA ASP A 312 -6.01 -32.82 -5.50
C ASP A 312 -6.95 -32.05 -4.52
N ASP A 313 -8.28 -32.09 -4.61
CA ASP A 313 -9.14 -33.29 -4.56
C ASP A 313 -10.48 -33.04 -5.29
N ASP A 314 -10.66 -33.68 -6.45
CA ASP A 314 -11.97 -34.11 -6.94
C ASP A 314 -12.08 -35.61 -6.64
N ASP A 315 -12.56 -35.98 -5.45
CA ASP A 315 -13.06 -37.33 -5.15
C ASP A 315 -14.58 -37.26 -4.96
N ASP A 316 -15.28 -37.42 -6.08
CA ASP A 316 -16.66 -37.89 -6.15
C ASP A 316 -16.71 -39.37 -5.72
N GLU A 317 -17.21 -39.65 -4.52
CA GLU A 317 -17.89 -40.94 -4.28
C GLU A 317 -19.29 -40.68 -3.69
N ASP A 318 -20.26 -40.75 -4.60
CA ASP A 318 -21.65 -41.12 -4.33
C ASP A 318 -21.68 -42.44 -3.54
N ASP A 319 -22.27 -42.42 -2.34
CA ASP A 319 -22.83 -43.63 -1.73
C ASP A 319 -24.18 -43.30 -1.08
N ASP A 320 -25.23 -43.53 -1.88
CA ASP A 320 -26.59 -43.76 -1.44
C ASP A 320 -26.65 -44.96 -0.47
N ALA A 321 -27.07 -44.74 0.77
CA ALA A 321 -27.67 -45.80 1.57
C ALA A 321 -28.65 -45.25 2.61
N ASP A 322 -29.92 -45.52 2.33
CA ASP A 322 -31.04 -45.55 3.26
C ASP A 322 -30.67 -46.09 4.66
N ASN A 323 -31.14 -45.43 5.71
CA ASN A 323 -31.72 -46.12 6.87
C ASN A 323 -32.50 -45.13 7.76
N ASP A 324 -33.81 -45.20 7.61
CA ASP A 324 -34.78 -45.54 8.67
C ASP A 324 -34.70 -44.81 10.02
N ASP A 325 -35.75 -44.02 10.26
CA ASP A 325 -36.66 -44.13 11.40
C ASP A 325 -36.04 -44.56 12.74
N LEU A 326 -35.89 -43.60 13.66
CA LEU A 326 -36.33 -43.77 15.04
C LEU A 326 -36.85 -42.44 15.60
N ASP A 327 -38.18 -42.34 15.62
CA ASP A 327 -38.92 -41.68 16.69
C ASP A 327 -38.43 -42.21 18.05
N ASP A 328 -38.23 -41.32 19.02
CA ASP A 328 -38.87 -41.49 20.33
C ASP A 328 -38.66 -40.24 21.20
N ASP A 329 -39.81 -39.73 21.61
CA ASP A 329 -40.11 -38.94 22.79
C ASP A 329 -39.17 -39.20 23.99
N ASP A 330 -38.87 -38.17 24.79
CA ASP A 330 -39.61 -37.94 26.04
C ASP A 330 -38.91 -36.90 26.94
N ALA A 331 -39.77 -36.25 27.70
CA ALA A 331 -39.62 -35.30 28.79
C ALA A 331 -38.30 -35.30 29.59
N SER A 332 -37.90 -34.11 30.07
CA SER A 332 -38.34 -33.69 31.41
C SER A 332 -37.70 -32.37 31.83
N ASP A 333 -38.56 -31.53 32.40
CA ASP A 333 -38.28 -30.44 33.32
C ASP A 333 -37.03 -30.65 34.18
N ASN A 334 -36.29 -29.57 34.40
CA ASN A 334 -35.94 -29.24 35.77
C ASN A 334 -35.84 -27.74 35.97
N ASP A 335 -36.72 -27.30 36.84
CA ASP A 335 -36.77 -26.02 37.51
C ASP A 335 -35.47 -25.71 38.28
N ASP A 336 -35.42 -24.45 38.73
CA ASP A 336 -35.16 -24.12 40.12
C ASP A 336 -33.70 -23.87 40.61
N LEU A 337 -33.40 -22.57 40.80
CA LEU A 337 -33.23 -21.88 42.11
C LEU A 337 -32.01 -20.95 42.21
N HIS A 338 -32.33 -19.71 42.63
CA HIS A 338 -31.70 -18.89 43.71
C HIS A 338 -30.18 -18.65 43.67
N ASP A 339 -29.72 -17.40 43.64
CA ASP A 339 -29.53 -16.45 44.77
C ASP A 339 -28.06 -15.95 44.60
N GLU A 340 -27.56 -14.77 44.95
CA GLU A 340 -27.91 -13.72 45.91
C GLU A 340 -27.46 -12.35 45.36
N GLU A 341 -28.18 -11.31 45.78
CA GLU A 341 -27.66 -9.95 45.90
C GLU A 341 -26.49 -9.92 46.91
N VAL A 342 -25.38 -9.25 46.58
CA VAL A 342 -24.55 -8.63 47.61
C VAL A 342 -24.14 -7.22 47.16
N ASN A 343 -24.70 -6.26 47.90
CA ASN A 343 -24.26 -4.88 48.01
C ASN A 343 -22.80 -4.81 48.47
N ASP A 344 -22.05 -3.83 47.98
CA ASP A 344 -21.07 -3.13 48.81
C ASP A 344 -20.97 -1.66 48.34
N GLU A 345 -21.85 -0.84 48.92
CA GLU A 345 -21.52 0.54 49.26
C GLU A 345 -20.45 0.49 50.37
N ASN A 346 -19.33 1.19 50.19
CA ASN A 346 -18.88 2.21 51.15
C ASN A 346 -17.47 2.74 50.89
N ASP A 347 -17.39 4.05 51.03
CA ASP A 347 -16.33 4.85 51.67
C ASP A 347 -14.93 4.90 51.05
N LYS A 348 -14.52 6.12 50.68
CA LYS A 348 -13.61 6.96 51.50
C LYS A 348 -13.17 8.21 50.73
N GLU A 349 -13.59 9.38 51.21
CA GLU A 349 -12.83 10.33 52.05
C GLU A 349 -12.16 11.42 51.21
N ASP A 350 -12.81 12.59 51.25
CA ASP A 350 -12.25 13.90 51.57
C ASP A 350 -10.71 14.01 51.61
N ASN A 351 -10.18 14.92 50.80
CA ASN A 351 -9.19 15.88 51.29
C ASN A 351 -9.40 17.21 50.60
N ASP A 352 -9.91 18.14 51.39
CA ASP A 352 -9.73 19.57 51.23
C ASP A 352 -8.24 19.95 51.23
N ASP A 353 -7.99 21.16 50.72
CA ASP A 353 -7.04 22.15 51.25
C ASP A 353 -5.96 22.64 50.26
N GLU A 354 -5.64 23.93 50.47
CA GLU A 354 -4.71 24.82 49.79
C GLU A 354 -5.26 25.53 48.54
N GLY A 355 -5.48 26.85 48.53
CA GLY A 355 -5.08 27.89 49.45
C GLY A 355 -4.97 29.20 48.67
N ASP A 356 -5.83 30.17 49.00
CA ASP A 356 -5.61 31.57 48.67
C ASP A 356 -4.42 32.10 49.47
N ASN A 357 -3.48 32.78 48.81
CA ASN A 357 -2.86 34.01 49.34
C ASN A 357 -1.89 34.69 48.37
N VAL A 358 -2.22 35.97 48.10
CA VAL A 358 -1.36 37.13 47.72
C VAL A 358 -0.89 37.27 46.27
#